data_AF-A0A3G9J856-F1
#
_entry.id   AF-A0A3G9J856-F1
#
_cell.length_a   1.000
_cell.length_b   1.000
_cell.length_c   1.000
_cell.angle_alpha   90.00
_cell.angle_beta   90.00
_cell.angle_gamma   90.00
#
_symmetry.space_group_name_H-M   'P 1'
#
loop_
_entity.id
_entity.type
_entity.pdbx_description
1 polymer ?
#
loop_
_entity_poly.entity_id
_entity_poly.type
_entity_poly.pdbx_seq_one_letter_code
_entity_poly.pdbx_strand_id
1 'polypeptide(L)'
;MFSHYFIVIAVNLITVALKFLENPEASYPFTAVLMIAALLLFFAAIFSDSIYYHEKYRFGIRDAAASCGFLLIGAAIMLLVYSTIYGFLIGALIAAGGNFVMLLMKYKEVWDK
;
A
#
# COMPACT_ATOMS: atom_id res chain seq x y z
N MET A 1 6.90 8.94 -15.79
CA MET A 1 8.31 8.46 -15.88
C MET A 1 8.97 8.35 -14.50
N PHE A 2 9.03 9.42 -13.67
CA PHE A 2 9.61 9.33 -12.31
C PHE A 2 8.82 8.42 -11.35
N SER A 3 7.50 8.46 -11.42
CA SER A 3 6.57 7.56 -10.68
C SER A 3 6.93 6.08 -10.81
N HIS A 4 7.30 5.62 -12.01
CA HIS A 4 7.62 4.23 -12.25
C HIS A 4 8.86 3.75 -11.46
N TYR A 5 9.89 4.60 -11.32
CA TYR A 5 11.04 4.29 -10.47
C TYR A 5 10.65 4.19 -9.00
N PHE A 6 9.73 5.03 -8.53
CA PHE A 6 9.21 4.94 -7.16
C PHE A 6 8.42 3.65 -6.91
N ILE A 7 7.70 3.13 -7.91
CA ILE A 7 7.05 1.82 -7.81
C ILE A 7 8.11 0.73 -7.60
N VAL A 8 9.18 0.71 -8.41
CA VAL A 8 10.26 -0.29 -8.28
C VAL A 8 10.97 -0.19 -6.93
N ILE A 9 11.27 1.03 -6.47
CA ILE A 9 11.87 1.27 -5.15
C ILE A 9 10.94 0.76 -4.05
N ALA A 10 9.65 1.09 -4.11
CA ALA A 10 8.67 0.67 -3.12
C ALA A 10 8.54 -0.86 -3.07
N VAL A 11 8.49 -1.54 -4.21
CA VAL A 11 8.46 -3.01 -4.26
C VAL A 11 9.71 -3.61 -3.61
N ASN A 12 10.90 -3.04 -3.86
CA ASN A 12 12.12 -3.49 -3.18
C ASN A 12 12.08 -3.26 -1.67
N LEU A 13 11.53 -2.14 -1.20
CA LEU A 13 11.38 -1.91 0.24
C LEU A 13 10.36 -2.88 0.88
N ILE A 14 9.28 -3.21 0.16
CA ILE A 14 8.31 -4.24 0.58
C ILE A 14 9.01 -5.59 0.70
N THR A 15 9.81 -6.01 -0.28
CA THR A 15 10.50 -7.31 -0.23
C THR A 15 11.54 -7.35 0.89
N VAL A 16 12.28 -6.26 1.12
CA VAL A 16 13.21 -6.14 2.25
C VAL A 16 12.47 -6.23 3.58
N ALA A 17 11.32 -5.56 3.74
CA ALA A 17 10.52 -5.65 4.95
C ALA A 17 10.00 -7.08 5.19
N LEU A 18 9.55 -7.79 4.15
CA LEU A 18 9.19 -9.19 4.26
C LEU A 18 10.38 -10.06 4.66
N LYS A 19 11.58 -9.78 4.13
CA LYS A 19 12.79 -10.52 4.50
C LYS A 19 13.20 -10.29 5.96
N PHE A 20 13.04 -9.07 6.47
CA PHE A 20 13.27 -8.79 7.89
C PHE A 20 12.23 -9.44 8.79
N LEU A 21 11.01 -9.68 8.31
CA LEU A 21 10.01 -10.42 9.09
C LEU A 21 10.42 -11.88 9.36
N GLU A 22 11.22 -12.49 8.46
CA GLU A 22 11.76 -13.84 8.60
C GLU A 22 13.00 -13.90 9.50
N ASN A 23 13.62 -12.76 9.82
CA ASN A 23 14.86 -12.71 10.58
C ASN A 23 14.56 -12.40 12.06
N PRO A 24 14.85 -13.32 13.01
CA PRO A 24 14.59 -13.10 14.43
C PRO A 24 15.45 -11.99 15.06
N GLU A 25 16.55 -11.59 14.41
CA GLU A 25 17.41 -10.48 14.87
C GLU A 25 16.90 -9.10 14.43
N ALA A 26 15.96 -9.05 13.47
CA ALA A 26 15.43 -7.79 12.97
C ALA A 26 14.37 -7.21 13.92
N SER A 27 14.42 -5.90 14.18
CA SER A 27 13.43 -5.26 15.04
C SER A 27 12.07 -5.15 14.35
N TYR A 28 11.07 -5.87 14.88
CA TYR A 28 9.67 -5.80 14.44
C TYR A 28 9.10 -4.38 14.21
N PRO A 29 9.31 -3.38 15.10
CA PRO A 29 8.75 -2.05 14.87
C PRO A 29 9.40 -1.34 13.66
N PHE A 30 10.70 -1.51 13.44
CA PHE A 30 11.37 -0.98 12.26
C PHE A 30 10.83 -1.63 10.99
N THR A 31 10.65 -2.95 11.00
CA THR A 31 10.09 -3.71 9.87
C THR A 31 8.68 -3.23 9.53
N ALA A 32 7.84 -2.97 10.54
CA ALA A 32 6.50 -2.41 10.36
C ALA A 32 6.55 -1.00 9.74
N VAL A 33 7.38 -0.10 10.26
CA VAL A 33 7.55 1.26 9.73
C VAL A 33 8.07 1.22 8.29
N LEU A 34 9.02 0.34 7.98
CA LEU A 34 9.57 0.15 6.64
C LEU A 34 8.47 -0.29 5.66
N MET A 35 7.67 -1.28 6.03
CA MET A 35 6.54 -1.75 5.23
C MET A 35 5.51 -0.64 4.99
N ILE A 36 5.15 0.11 6.02
CA ILE A 36 4.20 1.23 5.92
C ILE A 36 4.73 2.30 4.97
N ALA A 37 5.99 2.71 5.11
CA ALA A 37 6.62 3.70 4.24
C ALA A 37 6.67 3.21 2.79
N ALA A 38 6.97 1.93 2.58
CA ALA A 38 7.00 1.32 1.26
C ALA A 38 5.60 1.29 0.60
N LEU A 39 4.55 0.91 1.34
CA LEU A 39 3.17 0.92 0.85
C LEU A 39 2.68 2.33 0.53
N LEU A 40 3.01 3.32 1.38
CA LEU A 40 2.70 4.73 1.12
C LEU A 40 3.35 5.20 -0.18
N LEU A 41 4.65 4.92 -0.35
CA LEU A 41 5.38 5.27 -1.57
C LEU A 41 4.79 4.57 -2.79
N PHE A 42 4.45 3.28 -2.68
CA PHE A 42 3.87 2.49 -3.75
C PHE A 42 2.54 3.08 -4.26
N PHE A 43 1.59 3.31 -3.35
CA PHE A 43 0.28 3.84 -3.74
C PHE A 43 0.35 5.29 -4.19
N ALA A 44 1.17 6.13 -3.55
CA ALA A 44 1.41 7.49 -4.02
C ALA A 44 2.00 7.51 -5.44
N ALA A 45 2.94 6.62 -5.74
CA ALA A 45 3.53 6.48 -7.06
C ALA A 45 2.51 6.01 -8.11
N ILE A 46 1.66 5.04 -7.78
CA ILE A 46 0.57 4.57 -8.66
C ILE A 46 -0.41 5.70 -8.97
N PHE A 47 -0.86 6.46 -7.96
CA PHE A 47 -1.85 7.52 -8.17
C PHE A 47 -1.29 8.73 -8.92
N SER A 48 0.03 8.93 -8.85
CA SER A 48 0.72 10.02 -9.56
C SER A 48 1.07 9.66 -11.01
N ASP A 49 0.95 8.40 -11.41
CA ASP A 49 1.32 7.95 -12.75
C ASP A 49 0.11 7.97 -13.71
N SER A 50 0.18 8.80 -14.73
CA SER A 50 -0.84 8.93 -15.77
C SER A 50 -1.05 7.65 -16.59
N ILE A 51 -0.09 6.72 -16.60
CA ILE A 51 -0.25 5.43 -17.28
C ILE A 51 -1.31 4.58 -16.58
N TYR A 52 -1.32 4.59 -15.25
CA TYR A 52 -2.32 3.89 -14.43
C TYR A 52 -3.62 4.70 -14.27
N TYR A 53 -3.59 5.98 -14.65
CA TYR A 53 -4.70 6.93 -14.59
C TYR A 53 -4.93 7.60 -15.96
N HIS A 54 -5.38 6.83 -16.95
CA HIS A 54 -5.80 7.38 -18.26
C HIS A 54 -7.04 8.28 -18.10
N GLU A 55 -7.17 9.30 -18.95
CA GLU A 55 -8.09 10.46 -18.86
C GLU A 55 -9.57 10.21 -18.47
N LYS A 56 -10.07 8.97 -18.53
CA LYS A 56 -11.41 8.58 -18.05
C LYS A 56 -11.49 8.26 -16.55
N TYR A 57 -10.37 7.99 -15.91
CA TYR A 57 -10.27 7.70 -14.47
C TYR A 57 -9.65 8.94 -13.83
N ARG A 58 -10.41 9.81 -13.16
CA ARG A 58 -9.83 10.94 -12.39
C ARG A 58 -9.73 10.56 -10.92
N PHE A 59 -8.54 10.58 -10.32
CA PHE A 59 -8.36 10.28 -8.89
C PHE A 59 -9.04 11.39 -8.09
N GLY A 60 -10.14 11.05 -7.40
CA GLY A 60 -10.96 12.01 -6.69
C GLY A 60 -10.64 12.04 -5.19
N ILE A 61 -11.17 13.05 -4.51
CA ILE A 61 -11.07 13.17 -3.03
C ILE A 61 -11.63 11.94 -2.32
N ARG A 62 -12.68 11.29 -2.86
CA ARG A 62 -13.26 10.07 -2.30
C ARG A 62 -12.28 8.90 -2.37
N ASP A 63 -11.54 8.76 -3.46
CA ASP A 63 -10.52 7.71 -3.63
C ASP A 63 -9.33 7.98 -2.69
N ALA A 64 -8.91 9.24 -2.58
CA ALA A 64 -7.86 9.65 -1.65
C ALA A 64 -8.23 9.30 -0.21
N ALA A 65 -9.46 9.63 0.21
CA ALA A 65 -9.95 9.33 1.56
C ALA A 65 -10.05 7.83 1.82
N ALA A 66 -10.57 7.05 0.86
CA ALA A 66 -10.66 5.60 1.00
C ALA A 66 -9.27 4.94 1.07
N SER A 67 -8.37 5.31 0.17
CA SER A 67 -6.97 4.85 0.16
C SER A 67 -6.25 5.16 1.47
N CYS A 68 -6.37 6.40 1.93
CA CYS A 68 -5.80 6.85 3.20
C CYS A 68 -6.39 6.06 4.38
N GLY A 69 -7.71 5.84 4.39
CA GLY A 69 -8.37 5.04 5.41
C GLY A 69 -7.82 3.61 5.50
N PHE A 70 -7.71 2.89 4.37
CA PHE A 70 -7.16 1.54 4.36
C PHE A 70 -5.68 1.49 4.76
N LEU A 71 -4.89 2.47 4.33
CA LEU A 71 -3.49 2.59 4.73
C LEU A 71 -3.34 2.86 6.22
N LEU A 72 -4.16 3.73 6.80
CA LEU A 72 -4.15 4.04 8.23
C LEU A 72 -4.59 2.83 9.06
N ILE A 73 -5.64 2.12 8.65
CA ILE A 73 -6.12 0.92 9.35
C ILE A 73 -5.04 -0.17 9.29
N GLY A 74 -4.47 -0.44 8.12
CA GLY A 74 -3.39 -1.41 7.97
C GLY A 74 -2.14 -1.05 8.77
N ALA A 75 -1.73 0.22 8.75
CA ALA A 75 -0.62 0.74 9.54
C ALA A 75 -0.86 0.61 11.05
N ALA A 76 -2.06 0.96 11.52
CA ALA A 76 -2.44 0.83 12.92
C ALA A 76 -2.35 -0.64 13.38
N ILE A 77 -2.85 -1.59 12.57
CA ILE A 77 -2.76 -3.02 12.89
C ILE A 77 -1.30 -3.49 12.92
N MET A 78 -0.49 -3.11 11.93
CA MET A 78 0.95 -3.45 11.90
C MET A 78 1.70 -2.91 13.12
N LEU A 79 1.36 -1.70 13.60
CA LEU A 79 2.03 -1.06 14.73
C LEU A 79 1.49 -1.46 16.10
N LEU A 80 0.22 -1.87 16.22
CA LEU A 80 -0.37 -2.30 17.48
C LEU A 80 -0.16 -3.80 17.74
N VAL A 81 -0.06 -4.60 16.68
CA VAL A 81 0.06 -6.05 16.73
C VAL A 81 1.43 -6.52 16.18
N TYR A 82 2.44 -5.65 16.27
CA TYR A 82 3.80 -5.87 15.74
C TYR A 82 4.53 -7.06 16.37
N SER A 83 4.12 -7.48 17.57
CA SER A 83 4.72 -8.61 18.29
C SER A 83 4.40 -9.98 17.67
N THR A 84 3.51 -10.01 16.67
CA THR A 84 3.15 -11.23 15.96
C THR A 84 3.32 -11.03 14.45
N ILE A 85 3.86 -12.05 13.79
CA ILE A 85 3.94 -12.10 12.32
C ILE A 85 2.54 -11.95 11.70
N TYR A 86 1.51 -12.53 12.32
CA TYR A 86 0.14 -12.44 11.83
C TYR A 86 -0.41 -11.01 11.83
N GLY A 87 -0.15 -10.23 12.89
CA GLY A 87 -0.54 -8.83 12.95
C GLY A 87 0.08 -8.00 11.83
N PHE A 88 1.37 -8.21 11.56
CA PHE A 88 2.07 -7.58 10.44
C PHE A 88 1.42 -7.94 9.09
N LEU A 89 1.21 -9.23 8.82
CA LEU A 89 0.66 -9.70 7.55
C LEU A 89 -0.79 -9.26 7.34
N ILE A 90 -1.63 -9.30 8.38
CA ILE A 90 -3.02 -8.83 8.32
C ILE A 90 -3.07 -7.33 8.02
N GLY A 91 -2.25 -6.53 8.69
CA GLY A 91 -2.21 -5.09 8.44
C GLY A 91 -1.74 -4.75 7.02
N ALA A 92 -0.70 -5.44 6.52
CA ALA A 92 -0.25 -5.33 5.14
C ALA A 92 -1.35 -5.75 4.14
N LEU A 93 -2.07 -6.84 4.42
CA LEU A 93 -3.17 -7.32 3.58
C LEU A 93 -4.34 -6.33 3.54
N ILE A 94 -4.69 -5.71 4.68
CA ILE A 94 -5.76 -4.71 4.72
C ILE A 94 -5.37 -3.46 3.92
N ALA A 95 -4.14 -2.97 4.09
CA ALA A 95 -3.65 -1.82 3.34
C ALA A 95 -3.63 -2.09 1.83
N ALA A 96 -3.05 -3.23 1.41
CA ALA A 96 -2.95 -3.59 0.00
C ALA A 96 -4.31 -3.96 -0.61
N GLY A 97 -5.07 -4.83 0.05
CA GLY A 97 -6.36 -5.33 -0.40
C GLY A 97 -7.43 -4.24 -0.46
N GLY A 98 -7.47 -3.34 0.53
CA GLY A 98 -8.42 -2.22 0.53
C GLY A 98 -8.19 -1.27 -0.64
N ASN A 99 -6.93 -0.91 -0.91
CA ASN A 99 -6.57 -0.10 -2.08
C ASN A 99 -6.84 -0.83 -3.40
N PHE A 100 -6.60 -2.14 -3.46
CA PHE A 100 -6.90 -2.94 -4.64
C PHE A 100 -8.41 -3.00 -4.94
N VAL A 101 -9.24 -3.24 -3.91
CA VAL A 101 -10.71 -3.24 -4.05
C VAL A 101 -11.21 -1.88 -4.49
N MET A 102 -10.69 -0.79 -3.93
CA MET A 102 -11.02 0.58 -4.37
C MET A 102 -10.72 0.77 -5.87
N LEU A 103 -9.54 0.35 -6.34
CA LEU A 103 -9.16 0.43 -7.75
C LEU A 103 -10.08 -0.44 -8.63
N LEU A 104 -10.45 -1.65 -8.18
CA LEU A 104 -11.38 -2.53 -8.90
C LEU A 104 -12.79 -1.94 -9.04
N MET A 105 -13.32 -1.37 -7.95
CA MET A 105 -14.65 -0.73 -7.97
C MET A 105 -14.66 0.43 -8.97
N LYS A 106 -13.61 1.23 -8.96
CA LYS A 106 -13.45 2.34 -9.90
C LYS A 106 -13.31 1.87 -11.35
N TYR A 107 -12.58 0.78 -11.58
CA TYR A 107 -12.50 0.17 -12.91
C TYR A 107 -13.88 -0.24 -13.43
N LYS A 108 -14.68 -0.89 -12.59
CA LYS A 108 -16.05 -1.31 -12.94
C LYS A 108 -16.97 -0.13 -13.25
N GLU A 109 -16.94 0.93 -12.44
CA GLU A 109 -17.77 2.13 -12.65
C GLU A 109 -17.53 2.84 -13.99
N VAL A 110 -16.34 2.70 -14.58
CA VAL A 110 -16.01 3.31 -15.87
C VAL A 110 -16.30 2.37 -17.03
N TRP A 111 -16.25 1.05 -16.83
CA TRP A 111 -16.60 0.06 -17.86
C TRP A 111 -18.11 -0.07 -18.09
N ASP A 112 -18.91 0.08 -17.03
CA ASP A 112 -20.38 0.01 -17.10
C ASP A 112 -21.03 1.32 -17.64
N LYS A 113 -20.22 2.32 -18.04
CA LYS A 113 -20.65 3.60 -18.63
C LYS A 113 -20.24 3.72 -20.10
#